data_AF-A0A444ZEL5-F1
#
_entry.id   AF-A0A444ZEL5-F1
#
_cell.length_a   1.000
_cell.length_b   1.000
_cell.length_c   1.000
_cell.angle_alpha   90.00
_cell.angle_beta   90.00
_cell.angle_gamma   90.00
#
_symmetry.space_group_name_H-M   'P 1'
#
loop_
_entity.id
_entity.type
_entity.pdbx_description
1 polymer ?
#
loop_
_entity_poly.entity_id
_entity_poly.type
_entity_poly.pdbx_seq_one_letter_code
_entity_poly.pdbx_strand_id
1 'polypeptide(L)'
;MHAKCVITDNDEAGIRPNKTYLALANEVGGSSNLGFSEKDVRNYITSNLRCSDDNANFNVDARCRASYEYYGDVVSFDTTYRRNRHGLPFASFVGVNHHGKSTLLGCALLGSEEIPSFEWVFTQWVRCIGTTPKGIITDQKATQN
;
A
#
# COMPACT_ATOMS: atom_id res chain seq x y z
N MET A 1 5.30 14.39 22.73
CA MET A 1 4.44 13.41 22.06
C MET A 1 4.61 13.54 20.56
N HIS A 2 4.75 12.43 19.83
CA HIS A 2 4.87 12.47 18.37
C HIS A 2 3.46 12.40 17.77
N ALA A 3 2.98 13.52 17.21
CA ALA A 3 1.60 13.64 16.73
C ALA A 3 1.18 12.53 15.76
N LYS A 4 2.11 12.00 14.97
CA LYS A 4 1.83 10.89 14.05
C LYS A 4 1.44 9.59 14.78
N CYS A 5 2.09 9.28 15.91
CA CYS A 5 1.79 8.08 16.72
C CYS A 5 0.35 8.14 17.24
N VAL A 6 -0.01 9.28 17.83
CA VAL A 6 -1.35 9.55 18.37
C VAL A 6 -2.42 9.54 17.28
N ILE A 7 -2.11 10.01 16.07
CA ILE A 7 -3.06 9.97 14.95
C ILE A 7 -3.32 8.52 14.53
N THR A 8 -2.29 7.68 14.43
CA THR A 8 -2.41 6.26 14.07
C THR A 8 -3.17 5.46 15.12
N ASP A 9 -2.80 5.57 16.41
CA ASP A 9 -3.46 4.83 17.50
C ASP A 9 -4.95 5.15 17.60
N ASN A 10 -5.31 6.41 17.35
CA ASN A 10 -6.72 6.85 17.36
C ASN A 10 -7.48 6.36 16.12
N ASP A 11 -6.83 6.27 14.95
CA ASP A 11 -7.43 5.71 13.75
C ASP A 11 -7.71 4.21 13.91
N GLU A 12 -6.75 3.46 14.48
CA GLU A 12 -6.93 2.04 14.82
C GLU A 12 -8.06 1.83 15.84
N ALA A 13 -8.22 2.75 16.79
CA ALA A 13 -9.33 2.75 17.74
C ALA A 13 -10.67 3.24 17.12
N GLY A 14 -10.71 3.60 15.83
CA GLY A 14 -11.91 4.08 15.13
C GLY A 14 -12.35 5.49 15.54
N ILE A 15 -11.46 6.29 16.14
CA ILE A 15 -11.76 7.63 16.61
C ILE A 15 -11.77 8.60 15.43
N ARG A 16 -12.85 9.39 15.32
CA ARG A 16 -13.04 10.33 14.21
C ARG A 16 -11.88 11.34 14.15
N PRO A 17 -11.35 11.68 12.94
CA PRO A 17 -10.22 12.59 12.78
C PRO A 17 -10.36 13.95 13.47
N ASN A 18 -11.58 14.50 13.49
CA ASN A 18 -11.87 15.76 14.17
C ASN A 18 -11.66 15.66 15.70
N LYS A 19 -12.02 14.52 16.31
CA LYS A 19 -11.79 14.27 17.74
C LYS A 19 -10.31 14.11 18.04
N THR A 20 -9.57 13.42 17.18
CA THR A 20 -8.11 13.27 17.26
C THR A 20 -7.40 14.62 17.19
N TYR A 21 -7.79 15.48 16.24
CA TYR A 21 -7.25 16.83 16.11
C TYR A 21 -7.50 17.69 17.36
N LEU A 22 -8.71 17.65 17.92
CA LEU A 22 -9.05 18.39 19.14
C LEU A 22 -8.26 17.90 20.36
N ALA A 23 -8.03 16.59 20.49
CA ALA A 23 -7.20 16.03 21.56
C ALA A 23 -5.76 16.57 21.48
N LEU A 24 -5.16 16.54 20.28
CA LEU A 24 -3.82 17.09 20.05
C LEU A 24 -3.75 18.59 20.30
N ALA A 25 -4.78 19.35 19.90
CA ALA A 25 -4.86 20.78 20.16
C ALA A 25 -4.91 21.09 21.66
N ASN A 26 -5.66 20.30 22.45
CA ASN A 26 -5.74 20.46 23.89
C ASN A 26 -4.39 20.17 24.58
N GLU A 27 -3.64 19.18 24.11
CA GLU A 27 -2.30 18.85 24.65
C GLU A 27 -1.28 19.97 24.45
N VAL A 28 -1.38 20.71 23.35
CA VAL A 28 -0.45 21.81 23.03
C VAL A 28 -1.00 23.19 23.41
N GLY A 29 -2.11 23.26 24.14
CA GLY A 29 -2.70 24.52 24.62
C GLY A 29 -3.43 25.35 23.56
N GLY A 30 -3.85 24.74 22.45
CA GLY A 30 -4.67 25.35 21.42
C GLY A 30 -4.26 24.96 20.00
N SER A 31 -5.20 25.06 19.06
CA SER A 31 -4.97 24.74 17.64
C SER A 31 -3.93 25.61 16.96
N SER A 32 -3.72 26.85 17.42
CA SER A 32 -2.69 27.77 16.92
C SER A 32 -1.26 27.28 17.18
N ASN A 33 -1.08 26.38 18.16
CA ASN A 33 0.22 25.82 18.53
C ASN A 33 0.52 24.50 17.77
N LEU A 34 -0.41 24.01 16.96
CA LEU A 34 -0.19 22.87 16.07
C LEU A 34 0.44 23.34 14.76
N GLY A 35 1.53 22.71 14.35
CA GLY A 35 2.15 22.92 13.03
C GLY A 35 1.34 22.33 11.86
N PHE A 36 0.11 21.88 12.07
CA PHE A 36 -0.72 21.20 11.08
C PHE A 36 -2.22 21.42 11.36
N SER A 37 -3.05 21.23 10.34
CA SER A 37 -4.50 21.43 10.38
C SER A 37 -5.28 20.12 10.53
N GLU A 38 -6.57 20.21 10.86
CA GLU A 38 -7.47 19.03 10.83
C GLU A 38 -7.50 18.37 9.45
N LYS A 39 -7.38 19.18 8.38
CA LYS A 39 -7.30 18.66 7.01
C LYS A 39 -6.06 17.79 6.83
N ASP A 40 -4.96 18.11 7.48
CA ASP A 40 -3.73 17.32 7.43
C ASP A 40 -3.88 15.99 8.18
N VAL A 41 -4.61 15.96 9.31
CA VAL A 41 -4.97 14.70 10.00
C VAL A 41 -5.85 13.84 9.10
N ARG A 42 -6.85 14.43 8.44
CA ARG A 42 -7.73 13.72 7.51
C ARG A 42 -6.96 13.22 6.29
N ASN A 43 -6.09 14.05 5.72
CA ASN A 43 -5.22 13.69 4.61
C ASN A 43 -4.24 12.59 5.02
N TYR A 44 -3.71 12.62 6.24
CA TYR A 44 -2.82 11.60 6.77
C TYR A 44 -3.53 10.26 6.92
N ILE A 45 -4.71 10.22 7.53
CA ILE A 45 -5.54 9.00 7.63
C ILE A 45 -5.96 8.50 6.24
N THR A 46 -6.38 9.42 5.35
CA THR A 46 -6.75 9.08 3.96
C THR A 46 -5.53 8.63 3.14
N SER A 47 -4.34 9.12 3.46
CA SER A 47 -3.08 8.67 2.84
C SER A 47 -2.59 7.37 3.46
N ASN A 48 -2.91 7.09 4.74
CA ASN A 48 -2.68 5.81 5.42
C ASN A 48 -3.66 4.70 4.98
N LEU A 49 -4.77 5.07 4.33
CA LEU A 49 -5.56 4.15 3.50
C LEU A 49 -4.79 3.67 2.26
N ARG A 50 -3.64 4.27 1.93
CA ARG A 50 -2.58 3.58 1.19
C ARG A 50 -1.75 2.86 2.23
N CYS A 51 -1.57 1.55 2.07
CA CYS A 51 -0.77 0.74 2.98
C CYS A 51 0.56 1.39 3.34
N SER A 52 0.59 2.02 4.50
CA SER A 52 1.80 2.53 5.11
C SER A 52 2.38 1.43 5.99
N ASP A 53 3.15 0.53 5.38
CA ASP A 53 4.33 0.02 6.07
C ASP A 53 5.51 0.90 5.64
N ASP A 54 6.47 1.13 6.55
CA ASP A 54 7.56 2.11 6.49
C ASP A 54 8.55 1.97 5.30
N ASN A 55 8.23 1.16 4.30
CA ASN A 55 8.94 1.10 3.04
C ASN A 55 8.02 1.68 1.95
N ALA A 56 8.27 2.93 1.56
CA ALA A 56 7.56 3.70 0.52
C ALA A 56 7.55 3.06 -0.90
N ASN A 57 7.84 1.77 -0.99
CA ASN A 57 8.05 0.99 -2.19
C ASN A 57 6.86 0.14 -2.58
N PHE A 58 5.80 -0.02 -1.77
CA PHE A 58 4.60 -0.80 -2.14
C PHE A 58 3.35 0.10 -2.22
N ASN A 59 2.56 -0.04 -3.28
CA ASN A 59 1.37 0.79 -3.51
C ASN A 59 0.20 -0.04 -4.05
N VAL A 60 -0.95 0.10 -3.39
CA VAL A 60 -2.25 -0.43 -3.81
C VAL A 60 -3.24 0.73 -3.75
N ASP A 61 -3.85 1.07 -4.88
CA ASP A 61 -4.88 2.12 -4.93
C ASP A 61 -6.19 1.59 -4.31
N ALA A 62 -7.00 2.47 -3.69
CA ALA A 62 -8.28 2.08 -3.11
C ALA A 62 -9.22 1.45 -4.15
N ARG A 63 -9.11 1.89 -5.42
CA ARG A 63 -9.83 1.29 -6.55
C ARG A 63 -9.35 -0.12 -6.89
N CYS A 64 -8.08 -0.43 -6.64
CA CYS A 64 -7.54 -1.77 -6.85
C CYS A 64 -8.15 -2.79 -5.90
N ARG A 65 -8.42 -2.40 -4.65
CA ARG A 65 -9.08 -3.29 -3.68
C ARG A 65 -10.49 -3.67 -4.11
N ALA A 66 -11.29 -2.68 -4.54
CA ALA A 66 -12.63 -2.93 -5.07
C ALA A 66 -12.60 -3.76 -6.39
N SER A 67 -11.59 -3.51 -7.22
CA SER A 67 -11.34 -4.28 -8.44
C SER A 67 -11.01 -5.76 -8.15
N TYR A 68 -10.15 -5.98 -7.15
CA TYR A 68 -9.74 -7.31 -6.72
C TYR A 68 -10.91 -8.12 -6.16
N GLU A 69 -11.84 -7.49 -5.44
CA GLU A 69 -13.04 -8.18 -4.92
C GLU A 69 -13.91 -8.78 -6.04
N TYR A 70 -13.97 -8.14 -7.21
CA TYR A 70 -14.77 -8.60 -8.35
C TYR A 70 -14.05 -9.60 -9.27
N TYR A 71 -12.74 -9.46 -9.46
CA TYR A 71 -11.99 -10.23 -10.46
C TYR A 71 -10.54 -10.55 -10.06
N GLY A 72 -10.24 -10.57 -8.76
CA GLY A 72 -8.92 -10.90 -8.20
C GLY A 72 -8.60 -12.38 -8.05
N ASP A 73 -9.46 -13.27 -8.59
CA ASP A 73 -9.26 -14.73 -8.49
C ASP A 73 -7.91 -15.18 -9.06
N VAL A 74 -7.50 -14.58 -10.17
CA VAL A 74 -6.21 -14.85 -10.83
C VAL A 74 -5.45 -13.54 -11.00
N VAL A 75 -4.22 -13.50 -10.52
CA VAL A 75 -3.35 -12.33 -10.60
C VAL A 75 -2.05 -12.70 -11.31
N SER A 76 -1.65 -11.89 -12.30
CA SER A 76 -0.30 -11.92 -12.87
C SER A 76 0.64 -11.13 -11.98
N PHE A 77 1.78 -11.72 -11.65
CA PHE A 77 2.87 -11.06 -10.95
C PHE A 77 4.14 -11.18 -11.77
N ASP A 78 4.72 -10.03 -12.11
CA ASP A 78 5.91 -9.95 -12.96
C ASP A 78 6.86 -8.87 -12.45
N THR A 79 8.17 -9.10 -12.56
CA THR A 79 9.20 -8.08 -12.35
C THR A 79 9.75 -7.56 -13.67
N THR A 80 9.90 -6.24 -13.81
CA THR A 80 10.50 -5.68 -15.01
C THR A 80 12.00 -5.91 -15.01
N TYR A 81 12.51 -6.51 -16.09
CA TYR A 81 13.96 -6.64 -16.32
C TYR A 81 14.71 -5.29 -16.26
N ARG A 82 14.03 -4.20 -16.67
CA ARG A 82 14.56 -2.84 -16.55
C ARG A 82 14.44 -2.37 -15.11
N ARG A 83 15.60 -2.22 -14.47
CA ARG A 83 15.71 -1.55 -13.17
C ARG A 83 15.60 -0.04 -13.34
N ASN A 84 15.07 0.64 -12.33
CA ASN A 84 15.06 2.10 -12.33
C ASN A 84 16.49 2.67 -12.22
N ARG A 85 16.64 4.01 -12.24
CA ARG A 85 17.95 4.70 -12.11
C ARG A 85 18.74 4.35 -10.82
N HIS A 86 18.06 3.74 -9.85
CA HIS A 86 18.62 3.30 -8.57
C HIS A 86 18.93 1.79 -8.57
N GLY A 87 18.74 1.09 -9.70
CA GLY A 87 19.01 -0.33 -9.81
C GLY A 87 17.97 -1.23 -9.13
N LEU A 88 16.79 -0.71 -8.80
CA LEU A 88 15.73 -1.48 -8.15
C LEU A 88 14.77 -2.10 -9.20
N PRO A 89 14.46 -3.41 -9.11
CA PRO A 89 13.41 -4.04 -9.88
C PRO A 89 12.04 -3.45 -9.55
N PHE A 90 11.16 -3.34 -10.55
CA PHE A 90 9.77 -2.98 -10.36
C PHE A 90 8.90 -4.23 -10.51
N ALA A 91 8.07 -4.50 -9.52
CA ALA A 91 7.11 -5.60 -9.50
C ALA A 91 5.69 -5.07 -9.69
N SER A 92 4.87 -5.75 -10.48
CA SER A 92 3.47 -5.39 -10.70
C SER A 92 2.54 -6.56 -10.46
N PHE A 93 1.40 -6.28 -9.85
CA PHE A 93 0.27 -7.19 -9.69
C PHE A 93 -0.83 -6.76 -10.65
N VAL A 94 -1.18 -7.60 -11.60
CA VAL A 94 -2.12 -7.30 -12.68
C VAL A 94 -3.22 -8.35 -12.72
N GLY A 95 -4.48 -7.92 -12.63
CA GLY A 95 -5.65 -8.77 -12.86
C GLY A 95 -6.25 -8.56 -14.24
N VAL A 96 -7.27 -9.34 -14.57
CA VAL A 96 -8.06 -9.19 -15.79
C VAL A 96 -9.50 -8.88 -15.41
N ASN A 97 -10.05 -7.77 -15.90
CA ASN A 97 -11.44 -7.42 -15.63
C ASN A 97 -12.41 -8.21 -16.53
N HIS A 98 -13.71 -8.04 -16.31
CA HIS A 98 -14.79 -8.70 -17.07
C HIS A 98 -14.79 -8.41 -18.58
N HIS A 99 -14.07 -7.39 -19.04
CA HIS A 99 -13.89 -7.10 -20.47
C HIS A 99 -12.62 -7.74 -21.05
N GLY A 100 -11.92 -8.59 -20.30
CA GLY A 100 -10.65 -9.16 -20.72
C GLY A 100 -9.49 -8.16 -20.71
N LYS A 101 -9.64 -6.99 -20.06
CA LYS A 101 -8.59 -5.96 -20.01
C LYS A 101 -7.73 -6.10 -18.75
N SER A 102 -6.42 -6.03 -18.95
CA SER A 102 -5.44 -5.97 -17.87
C SER A 102 -5.67 -4.73 -17.00
N THR A 103 -5.72 -4.95 -15.68
CA THR A 103 -5.92 -3.90 -14.68
C THR A 103 -4.79 -4.00 -13.67
N LEU A 104 -4.05 -2.90 -13.46
CA LEU A 104 -3.04 -2.84 -12.40
C LEU A 104 -3.75 -2.83 -11.05
N LEU A 105 -3.42 -3.79 -10.19
CA LEU A 105 -4.00 -3.94 -8.86
C LEU A 105 -3.02 -3.54 -7.76
N GLY A 106 -1.73 -3.54 -8.04
CA GLY A 106 -0.71 -3.03 -7.12
C GLY A 106 0.66 -3.06 -7.77
N CYS A 107 1.59 -2.34 -7.18
CA CYS A 107 2.98 -2.38 -7.62
C CYS A 107 3.95 -2.19 -6.46
N ALA A 108 5.17 -2.66 -6.68
CA ALA A 108 6.25 -2.54 -5.75
C ALA A 108 7.58 -2.20 -6.44
N LEU A 109 8.48 -1.58 -5.71
CA LEU A 109 9.90 -1.60 -6.02
C LEU A 109 10.58 -2.59 -5.06
N LEU A 110 11.43 -3.45 -5.58
CA LEU A 110 12.12 -4.48 -4.79
C LEU A 110 13.56 -4.05 -4.49
N GLY A 111 14.10 -4.49 -3.36
CA GLY A 111 15.52 -4.32 -3.05
C GLY A 111 16.41 -5.21 -3.92
N SER A 112 15.93 -6.41 -4.24
CA SER A 112 16.59 -7.42 -5.08
C SER A 112 15.56 -8.33 -5.74
N GLU A 113 15.96 -9.10 -6.76
CA GLU A 113 15.14 -10.21 -7.30
C GLU A 113 15.45 -11.53 -6.56
N GLU A 114 15.52 -11.47 -5.22
CA GLU A 114 15.76 -12.62 -4.37
C GLU A 114 14.52 -12.97 -3.56
N ILE A 115 14.45 -14.23 -3.10
CA ILE A 115 13.33 -14.78 -2.34
C ILE A 115 12.87 -13.86 -1.19
N PRO A 116 13.75 -13.27 -0.35
CA PRO A 116 13.31 -12.41 0.74
C PRO A 116 12.56 -11.15 0.27
N SER A 117 12.96 -10.57 -0.86
CA SER A 117 12.26 -9.42 -1.45
C SER A 117 10.87 -9.81 -1.98
N PHE A 118 10.73 -11.03 -2.50
CA PHE A 118 9.45 -11.56 -2.95
C PHE A 118 8.52 -11.92 -1.78
N GLU A 119 9.01 -12.60 -0.75
CA GLU A 119 8.23 -12.88 0.47
C GLU A 119 7.70 -11.59 1.10
N TRP A 120 8.54 -10.55 1.14
CA TRP A 120 8.14 -9.24 1.61
C TRP A 120 7.00 -8.66 0.76
N VAL A 121 7.13 -8.61 -0.56
CA VAL A 121 6.09 -7.99 -1.41
C VAL A 121 4.77 -8.75 -1.38
N PHE A 122 4.79 -10.07 -1.31
CA PHE A 122 3.56 -10.87 -1.16
C PHE A 122 2.93 -10.70 0.22
N THR A 123 3.74 -10.56 1.28
CA THR A 123 3.23 -10.25 2.62
C THR A 123 2.50 -8.90 2.62
N GLN A 124 3.10 -7.88 2.00
CA GLN A 124 2.49 -6.56 1.85
C GLN A 124 1.20 -6.62 1.05
N TRP A 125 1.20 -7.33 -0.07
CA TRP A 125 0.01 -7.55 -0.89
C TRP A 125 -1.16 -8.11 -0.08
N VAL A 126 -0.93 -9.18 0.69
CA VAL A 126 -1.98 -9.81 1.50
C VAL A 126 -2.44 -8.89 2.63
N ARG A 127 -1.53 -8.14 3.27
CA ARG A 127 -1.90 -7.13 4.29
C ARG A 127 -2.84 -6.07 3.72
N CYS A 128 -2.58 -5.61 2.50
CA CYS A 128 -3.35 -4.54 1.86
C CYS A 128 -4.70 -4.98 1.31
N ILE A 129 -4.73 -6.16 0.67
CA ILE A 129 -5.90 -6.68 0.00
C ILE A 129 -6.79 -7.45 0.99
N GLY A 130 -6.21 -8.06 2.02
CA GLY A 130 -6.88 -8.82 3.06
C GLY A 130 -7.18 -10.27 2.70
N THR A 131 -7.03 -10.66 1.42
CA THR A 131 -7.25 -12.03 0.94
C THR A 131 -6.21 -12.40 -0.13
N THR A 132 -5.93 -13.69 -0.25
CA THR A 132 -4.98 -14.25 -1.23
C THR A 132 -5.68 -14.60 -2.55
N PRO A 133 -4.99 -14.47 -3.70
CA PRO A 133 -5.57 -14.89 -4.98
C PRO A 133 -5.67 -16.41 -5.05
N LYS A 134 -6.60 -16.94 -5.85
CA LYS A 134 -6.74 -18.39 -6.06
C LYS A 134 -5.64 -18.94 -6.95
N GLY A 135 -5.08 -18.11 -7.82
CA GLY A 135 -3.93 -18.44 -8.65
C GLY A 135 -3.06 -17.23 -8.92
N ILE A 136 -1.75 -17.46 -8.96
CA ILE A 136 -0.76 -16.48 -9.40
C ILE A 136 -0.13 -16.98 -10.68
N ILE A 137 -0.11 -16.13 -11.70
CA ILE A 137 0.63 -16.35 -12.94
C ILE A 137 1.92 -15.55 -12.83
N THR A 138 3.05 -16.17 -13.11
CA THR A 138 4.36 -15.50 -13.15
C THR A 138 5.06 -15.87 -14.44
N ASP A 139 5.83 -14.95 -15.03
CA ASP A 139 6.71 -15.33 -16.12
C ASP A 139 7.79 -16.33 -15.63
N GLN A 140 7.74 -17.56 -16.12
CA GLN A 140 8.88 -18.47 -15.96
C GLN A 140 9.95 -18.07 -16.97
N LYS A 141 11.07 -17.53 -16.51
CA LYS A 141 12.27 -17.51 -17.33
C LYS A 141 12.77 -18.94 -17.51
N ALA A 142 12.81 -19.41 -18.75
CA ALA A 142 13.64 -20.54 -19.12
C ALA A 142 15.11 -20.14 -18.94
N THR A 143 15.80 -20.76 -17.99
CA THR A 143 17.26 -20.70 -17.90
C THR A 143 17.82 -21.33 -19.18
N GLN A 144 18.32 -20.51 -20.12
CA GLN A 144 19.17 -21.03 -21.19
C GLN A 144 20.53 -21.34 -20.56
N ASN A 145 20.80 -22.64 -20.40
CA ASN A 145 22.12 -23.18 -20.04
C ASN A 145 23.09 -23.05 -21.22
#